data_AF-A0A1F7ST23-F1
#
_entry.id   AF-A0A1F7ST23-F1
#
_cell.length_a   1.000
_cell.length_b   1.000
_cell.length_c   1.000
_cell.angle_alpha   90.00
_cell.angle_beta   90.00
_cell.angle_gamma   90.00
#
_symmetry.space_group_name_H-M   'P 1'
#
loop_
_entity.id
_entity.type
_entity.pdbx_description
1 polymer ?
#
loop_
_entity_poly.entity_id
_entity_poly.type
_entity_poly.pdbx_seq_one_letter_code
_entity_poly.pdbx_strand_id
1 'polypeptide(L)'
;MQYSKLFGKTSKTISRDAHTSSHKLLLQGGFIRQLSAGRYTELPLGHRVSKKLENIIREEVEKTGAQELIVPTLHPLELWQAANRDQKFGSAMMRVTDRNNAEFTLGATAEVVMLDLVKQFNPTYKDLPINIFQFSQKFRDEARPSGGLLRVKEFVMKDAYSFHQNEEELKKTYQQYWDAYLQIAKRLDLKVTIVESDNGAIGGSISHEFMVETDAGEDTIVKCDCGYAANLEKAATIYQPFNLDEEIKPFEIVSQPEWVKTMEDNIKHYNKPTQYFLKNVVYKDVDGTLIIAVIRGDLSVNKTKLAKIYGAKGELEPALDEDLSKIGTKSGWVHCWGHEAIYVGDLSLKTVHNFIGGQKEKDTDSINVNYGRDFTCQIEGDIAEVKQGDICPQCQKNKLAFSKAVEFGNIFNIGYAYSKPMEGFYVDSNGKNQMLYMGSYGIGIGRAIGSIVETHHDEKGIIWPSSIAPYQVHLIGLDLQDDSISKQALKLYQKLLDQNIEVLFDDRLSSTAGEKFADADLIGIPQRVVISKRSLENGGVEIKSRTSTESKIISVEELLSQF
;
A
#
# COMPACT_ATOMS: atom_id res chain seq x y z
N MET A 1 -16.28 -23.36 -19.33
CA MET A 1 -17.45 -22.78 -18.65
C MET A 1 -18.39 -22.18 -19.70
N GLN A 2 -19.69 -22.51 -19.67
CA GLN A 2 -20.68 -21.81 -20.51
C GLN A 2 -21.03 -20.46 -19.89
N TYR A 3 -21.06 -19.42 -20.71
CA TYR A 3 -21.40 -18.07 -20.27
C TYR A 3 -22.82 -18.07 -19.75
N SER A 4 -23.81 -18.70 -20.37
CA SER A 4 -25.19 -18.73 -19.87
C SER A 4 -25.32 -19.23 -18.42
N LYS A 5 -24.36 -20.02 -17.92
CA LYS A 5 -24.30 -20.56 -16.56
C LYS A 5 -23.37 -19.81 -15.60
N LEU A 6 -22.54 -18.88 -16.09
CA LEU A 6 -21.62 -18.10 -15.26
C LEU A 6 -22.40 -17.21 -14.28
N PHE A 7 -22.19 -17.39 -12.97
CA PHE A 7 -22.69 -16.45 -11.96
C PHE A 7 -21.79 -15.21 -11.90
N GLY A 8 -22.39 -14.02 -11.80
CA GLY A 8 -21.67 -12.76 -12.02
C GLY A 8 -21.60 -12.43 -13.51
N LYS A 9 -22.44 -11.49 -13.96
CA LYS A 9 -22.46 -10.99 -15.33
C LYS A 9 -21.85 -9.61 -15.43
N THR A 10 -21.48 -9.27 -16.66
CA THR A 10 -21.17 -7.90 -17.00
C THR A 10 -22.33 -6.96 -16.70
N SER A 11 -22.02 -5.71 -16.39
CA SER A 11 -22.99 -4.65 -16.11
C SER A 11 -22.63 -3.40 -16.90
N LYS A 12 -23.63 -2.81 -17.57
CA LYS A 12 -23.50 -1.51 -18.24
C LYS A 12 -23.52 -0.34 -17.24
N THR A 13 -23.97 -0.58 -16.00
CA THR A 13 -24.06 0.45 -14.97
C THR A 13 -22.71 0.68 -14.31
N ILE A 14 -22.22 1.92 -14.40
CA ILE A 14 -21.05 2.39 -13.66
C ILE A 14 -21.53 2.83 -12.27
N SER A 15 -20.95 2.27 -11.21
CA SER A 15 -21.22 2.75 -9.85
C SER A 15 -20.71 4.18 -9.69
N ARG A 16 -21.51 5.08 -9.14
CA ARG A 16 -21.10 6.48 -8.89
C ARG A 16 -19.98 6.58 -7.85
N ASP A 17 -19.87 5.58 -6.98
CA ASP A 17 -18.88 5.51 -5.91
C ASP A 17 -17.53 4.90 -6.37
N ALA A 18 -17.46 4.45 -7.63
CA ALA A 18 -16.24 3.91 -8.20
C ALA A 18 -15.47 5.01 -8.95
N HIS A 19 -14.35 5.48 -8.37
CA HIS A 19 -13.55 6.56 -8.95
C HIS A 19 -12.40 6.06 -9.84
N THR A 20 -11.70 5.01 -9.41
CA THR A 20 -10.56 4.41 -10.15
C THR A 20 -11.02 3.50 -11.29
N SER A 21 -10.17 3.34 -12.31
CA SER A 21 -10.49 2.50 -13.46
C SER A 21 -10.62 1.03 -13.05
N SER A 22 -9.69 0.54 -12.23
CA SER A 22 -9.73 -0.82 -11.68
C SER A 22 -11.04 -1.13 -10.96
N HIS A 23 -11.51 -0.24 -10.08
CA HIS A 23 -12.74 -0.45 -9.35
C HIS A 23 -13.96 -0.50 -10.27
N LYS A 24 -14.05 0.42 -11.24
CA LYS A 24 -15.14 0.44 -12.23
C LYS A 24 -15.15 -0.85 -13.05
N LEU A 25 -14.01 -1.22 -13.62
CA LEU A 25 -13.90 -2.36 -14.52
C LEU A 25 -14.11 -3.70 -13.80
N LEU A 26 -13.61 -3.88 -12.58
CA LEU A 26 -13.84 -5.11 -11.80
C LEU A 26 -15.31 -5.27 -11.40
N LEU A 27 -16.02 -4.18 -11.10
CA LEU A 27 -17.47 -4.21 -10.88
C LEU A 27 -18.22 -4.49 -12.19
N GLN A 28 -17.93 -3.75 -13.25
CA GLN A 28 -18.62 -3.87 -14.53
C GLN A 28 -18.37 -5.23 -15.18
N GLY A 29 -17.17 -5.80 -15.08
CA GLY A 29 -16.82 -7.11 -15.60
C GLY A 29 -17.37 -8.29 -14.79
N GLY A 30 -18.00 -8.03 -13.64
CA GLY A 30 -18.54 -9.08 -12.77
C GLY A 30 -17.47 -9.89 -12.04
N PHE A 31 -16.33 -9.27 -11.71
CA PHE A 31 -15.25 -9.89 -10.93
C PHE A 31 -15.47 -9.74 -9.43
N ILE A 32 -16.03 -8.60 -9.01
CA ILE A 32 -16.31 -8.31 -7.60
C ILE A 32 -17.69 -7.70 -7.40
N ARG A 33 -18.21 -7.79 -6.18
CA ARG A 33 -19.38 -7.05 -5.69
C ARG A 33 -19.10 -6.53 -4.29
N GLN A 34 -19.50 -5.30 -4.02
CA GLN A 34 -19.34 -4.73 -2.69
C GLN A 34 -20.41 -5.29 -1.74
N LEU A 35 -19.97 -5.85 -0.61
CA LEU A 35 -20.85 -6.31 0.47
C LEU A 35 -21.11 -5.18 1.48
N SER A 36 -20.05 -4.45 1.84
CA SER A 36 -20.11 -3.22 2.63
C SER A 36 -18.89 -2.33 2.34
N ALA A 37 -18.79 -1.16 2.97
CA ALA A 37 -17.64 -0.26 2.79
C ALA A 37 -16.30 -0.99 3.01
N GLY A 38 -15.47 -1.07 1.96
CA GLY A 38 -14.18 -1.77 2.00
C GLY A 38 -14.24 -3.28 2.13
N ARG A 39 -15.38 -3.94 1.87
CA ARG A 39 -15.51 -5.40 1.87
C ARG A 39 -16.15 -5.89 0.58
N TYR A 40 -15.44 -6.74 -0.15
CA TYR A 40 -15.83 -7.19 -1.47
C TYR A 40 -15.97 -8.70 -1.52
N THR A 41 -17.04 -9.16 -2.14
CA THR A 41 -17.21 -10.55 -2.58
C THR A 41 -16.49 -10.73 -3.92
N GLU A 42 -15.55 -11.65 -3.96
CA GLU A 42 -15.00 -12.15 -5.23
C GLU A 42 -16.03 -13.05 -5.91
N LEU A 43 -16.43 -12.68 -7.11
CA LEU A 43 -17.28 -13.50 -7.98
C LEU A 43 -16.44 -14.56 -8.72
N PRO A 44 -17.04 -15.55 -9.39
CA PRO A 44 -16.29 -16.64 -10.02
C PRO A 44 -15.15 -16.23 -10.94
N LEU A 45 -15.28 -15.12 -11.69
CA LEU A 45 -14.18 -14.59 -12.51
C LEU A 45 -13.05 -14.03 -11.65
N GLY A 46 -13.37 -13.19 -10.66
CA GLY A 46 -12.40 -12.63 -9.71
C GLY A 46 -11.64 -13.72 -8.97
N HIS A 47 -12.37 -14.68 -8.41
CA HIS A 47 -11.77 -15.77 -7.65
C HIS A 47 -10.84 -16.67 -8.48
N ARG A 48 -11.12 -16.84 -9.79
CA ARG A 48 -10.20 -17.55 -10.70
C ARG A 48 -8.90 -16.77 -10.91
N VAL A 49 -8.98 -15.45 -11.06
CA VAL A 49 -7.79 -14.58 -11.16
C VAL A 49 -6.99 -14.64 -9.86
N SER A 50 -7.64 -14.49 -8.70
CA SER A 50 -6.99 -14.58 -7.38
C SER A 50 -6.22 -15.89 -7.21
N LYS A 51 -6.83 -17.03 -7.54
CA LYS A 51 -6.15 -18.34 -7.47
C LYS A 51 -4.92 -18.46 -8.38
N LYS A 52 -4.98 -17.94 -9.60
CA LYS A 52 -3.82 -17.96 -10.51
C LYS A 52 -2.70 -17.06 -9.98
N LEU A 53 -3.05 -15.89 -9.46
CA LEU A 53 -2.10 -14.98 -8.83
C LEU A 53 -1.45 -15.62 -7.58
N GLU A 54 -2.24 -16.23 -6.70
CA GLU A 54 -1.74 -16.97 -5.54
C GLU A 54 -0.77 -18.07 -5.95
N ASN A 55 -1.07 -18.84 -7.01
CA ASN A 55 -0.16 -19.87 -7.52
C ASN A 55 1.18 -19.30 -8.01
N ILE A 56 1.17 -18.20 -8.76
CA ILE A 56 2.40 -17.52 -9.19
C ILE A 56 3.22 -17.08 -7.98
N ILE A 57 2.57 -16.46 -6.99
CA ILE A 57 3.25 -16.00 -5.78
C ILE A 57 3.82 -17.20 -5.02
N ARG A 58 3.05 -18.28 -4.85
CA ARG A 58 3.47 -19.51 -4.17
C ARG A 58 4.72 -20.10 -4.82
N GLU A 59 4.70 -20.28 -6.14
CA GLU A 59 5.84 -20.83 -6.89
C GLU A 59 7.14 -20.03 -6.70
N GLU A 60 7.07 -18.70 -6.67
CA GLU A 60 8.27 -17.87 -6.46
C GLU A 60 8.69 -17.80 -4.98
N VAL A 61 7.74 -17.83 -4.04
CA VAL A 61 8.02 -17.80 -2.61
C VAL A 61 8.62 -19.12 -2.13
N GLU A 62 8.14 -20.27 -2.61
CA GLU A 62 8.69 -21.59 -2.25
C GLU A 62 10.15 -21.76 -2.74
N LYS A 63 10.55 -21.09 -3.84
CA LYS A 63 11.97 -21.08 -4.28
C LYS A 63 12.92 -20.42 -3.28
N THR A 64 12.40 -19.61 -2.36
CA THR A 64 13.19 -19.02 -1.26
C THR A 64 13.43 -20.03 -0.11
N GLY A 65 12.87 -21.24 -0.21
CA GLY A 65 12.86 -22.24 0.87
C GLY A 65 11.74 -22.03 1.89
N ALA A 66 10.81 -21.11 1.63
CA ALA A 66 9.66 -20.86 2.49
C ALA A 66 8.64 -22.02 2.42
N GLN A 67 8.03 -22.36 3.55
CA GLN A 67 7.02 -23.42 3.64
C GLN A 67 5.63 -22.83 3.91
N GLU A 68 4.63 -23.25 3.12
CA GLU A 68 3.25 -22.77 3.28
C GLU A 68 2.58 -23.46 4.49
N LEU A 69 1.93 -22.65 5.34
CA LEU A 69 1.07 -23.09 6.44
C LEU A 69 -0.12 -22.13 6.57
N ILE A 70 -0.97 -22.34 7.57
CA ILE A 70 -2.07 -21.42 7.88
C ILE A 70 -2.26 -21.30 9.39
N VAL A 71 -2.34 -20.08 9.91
CA VAL A 71 -2.70 -19.81 11.32
C VAL A 71 -4.13 -19.27 11.42
N PRO A 72 -4.84 -19.47 12.54
CA PRO A 72 -6.17 -18.89 12.75
C PRO A 72 -6.15 -17.35 12.68
N THR A 73 -7.17 -16.73 12.08
CA THR A 73 -7.25 -15.26 11.95
C THR A 73 -7.74 -14.55 13.21
N LEU A 74 -8.39 -15.25 14.14
CA LEU A 74 -8.82 -14.69 15.42
C LEU A 74 -7.68 -14.88 16.44
N HIS A 75 -6.92 -13.83 16.69
CA HIS A 75 -5.72 -13.86 17.52
C HIS A 75 -6.05 -13.47 18.97
N PRO A 76 -5.50 -14.14 19.99
CA PRO A 76 -5.58 -13.66 21.37
C PRO A 76 -5.00 -12.24 21.49
N LEU A 77 -5.72 -11.33 22.15
CA LEU A 77 -5.28 -9.93 22.28
C LEU A 77 -3.97 -9.81 23.07
N GLU A 78 -3.74 -10.70 24.04
CA GLU A 78 -2.54 -10.77 24.87
C GLU A 78 -1.24 -10.88 24.05
N LEU A 79 -1.25 -11.62 22.94
CA LEU A 79 -0.07 -11.75 22.06
C LEU A 79 0.27 -10.41 21.37
N TRP A 80 -0.75 -9.60 21.05
CA TRP A 80 -0.54 -8.28 20.47
C TRP A 80 -0.06 -7.27 21.51
N GLN A 81 -0.62 -7.32 22.71
CA GLN A 81 -0.19 -6.50 23.85
C GLN A 81 1.26 -6.78 24.23
N ALA A 82 1.69 -8.05 24.22
CA ALA A 82 3.06 -8.44 24.51
C ALA A 82 4.08 -7.67 23.66
N ALA A 83 3.79 -7.43 22.38
CA ALA A 83 4.64 -6.67 21.47
C ALA A 83 4.21 -5.20 21.27
N ASN A 84 3.36 -4.64 22.16
CA ASN A 84 2.79 -3.29 22.09
C ASN A 84 2.13 -2.98 20.73
N ARG A 85 1.58 -4.01 20.08
CA ARG A 85 1.01 -3.91 18.73
C ARG A 85 -0.41 -3.40 18.75
N ASP A 86 -1.15 -3.64 19.82
CA ASP A 86 -2.50 -3.13 20.04
C ASP A 86 -2.53 -1.60 20.09
N GLN A 87 -1.57 -0.98 20.79
CA GLN A 87 -1.45 0.48 20.86
C GLN A 87 -0.95 1.08 19.54
N LYS A 88 0.02 0.42 18.88
CA LYS A 88 0.57 0.89 17.60
C LYS A 88 -0.40 0.79 16.43
N PHE A 89 -1.27 -0.22 16.41
CA PHE A 89 -2.34 -0.30 15.39
C PHE A 89 -3.53 0.61 15.75
N GLY A 90 -3.71 0.93 17.03
CA GLY A 90 -4.71 1.88 17.49
C GLY A 90 -6.11 1.57 16.95
N SER A 91 -6.73 2.59 16.34
CA SER A 91 -8.09 2.53 15.82
C SER A 91 -8.28 1.55 14.65
N ALA A 92 -7.22 1.16 13.95
CA ALA A 92 -7.30 0.22 12.83
C ALA A 92 -7.45 -1.25 13.29
N MET A 93 -7.28 -1.54 14.58
CA MET A 93 -7.41 -2.89 15.14
C MET A 93 -8.86 -3.26 15.44
N MET A 94 -9.38 -4.31 14.79
CA MET A 94 -10.71 -4.85 15.09
C MET A 94 -10.67 -5.82 16.27
N ARG A 95 -11.27 -5.43 17.40
CA ARG A 95 -11.36 -6.25 18.62
C ARG A 95 -12.67 -7.03 18.69
N VAL A 96 -12.61 -8.24 19.26
CA VAL A 96 -13.75 -9.13 19.45
C VAL A 96 -13.65 -9.75 20.85
N THR A 97 -14.75 -9.75 21.59
CA THR A 97 -14.86 -10.47 22.87
C THR A 97 -15.74 -11.70 22.68
N ASP A 98 -15.28 -12.86 23.13
CA ASP A 98 -16.05 -14.10 23.00
C ASP A 98 -17.11 -14.26 24.12
N ARG A 99 -17.89 -15.34 24.05
CA ARG A 99 -18.93 -15.67 25.05
C ARG A 99 -18.41 -15.95 26.47
N ASN A 100 -17.11 -16.17 26.61
CA ASN A 100 -16.43 -16.41 27.88
C ASN A 100 -15.71 -15.14 28.39
N ASN A 101 -15.90 -13.99 27.73
CA ASN A 101 -15.21 -12.73 27.97
C ASN A 101 -13.70 -12.75 27.67
N ALA A 102 -13.22 -13.71 26.87
CA ALA A 102 -11.85 -13.67 26.37
C ALA A 102 -11.73 -12.64 25.24
N GLU A 103 -10.65 -11.86 25.25
CA GLU A 103 -10.40 -10.79 24.28
C GLU A 103 -9.52 -11.24 23.13
N PHE A 104 -9.98 -10.94 21.92
CA PHE A 104 -9.33 -11.28 20.67
C PHE A 104 -9.25 -10.06 19.76
N THR A 105 -8.42 -10.18 18.74
CA THR A 105 -8.41 -9.30 17.59
C THR A 105 -8.50 -10.12 16.32
N LEU A 106 -9.15 -9.57 15.30
CA LEU A 106 -8.98 -10.08 13.94
C LEU A 106 -7.58 -9.69 13.46
N GLY A 107 -6.83 -10.65 12.93
CA GLY A 107 -5.44 -10.44 12.53
C GLY A 107 -5.31 -9.41 11.40
N ALA A 108 -4.71 -8.25 11.70
CA ALA A 108 -4.29 -7.28 10.67
C ALA A 108 -3.00 -7.70 9.94
N THR A 109 -2.25 -8.58 10.59
CA THR A 109 -0.98 -9.23 10.23
C THR A 109 -0.74 -10.37 11.24
N ALA A 110 0.31 -11.18 11.09
CA ALA A 110 0.54 -12.38 11.89
C ALA A 110 1.92 -12.51 12.56
N GLU A 111 2.74 -11.45 12.66
CA GLU A 111 4.09 -11.54 13.27
C GLU A 111 4.06 -12.15 14.68
N VAL A 112 3.13 -11.70 15.52
CA VAL A 112 3.01 -12.16 16.93
C VAL A 112 2.60 -13.62 17.02
N VAL A 113 1.69 -14.07 16.16
CA VAL A 113 1.18 -15.45 16.16
C VAL A 113 2.20 -16.41 15.56
N MET A 114 2.91 -15.98 14.51
CA MET A 114 3.95 -16.79 13.87
C MET A 114 5.15 -16.98 14.79
N LEU A 115 5.55 -15.92 15.50
CA LEU A 115 6.60 -16.04 16.52
C LEU A 115 6.15 -16.96 17.67
N ASP A 116 4.92 -16.80 18.16
CA ASP A 116 4.38 -17.66 19.22
C ASP A 116 4.38 -19.14 18.80
N LEU A 117 3.95 -19.44 17.56
CA LEU A 117 4.02 -20.77 16.99
C LEU A 117 5.45 -21.34 16.97
N VAL A 118 6.41 -20.57 16.46
CA VAL A 118 7.82 -21.01 16.37
C VAL A 118 8.39 -21.31 17.75
N LYS A 119 8.06 -20.50 18.78
CA LYS A 119 8.52 -20.72 20.16
C LYS A 119 8.09 -22.08 20.71
N GLN A 120 6.91 -22.58 20.35
CA GLN A 120 6.39 -23.86 20.87
C GLN A 120 7.26 -25.06 20.47
N PHE A 121 8.09 -24.93 19.42
CA PHE A 121 8.99 -25.98 18.97
C PHE A 121 10.40 -25.90 19.56
N ASN A 122 10.70 -24.90 20.41
CA ASN A 122 12.01 -24.70 21.04
C ASN A 122 13.18 -24.81 20.03
N PRO A 123 13.22 -23.94 19.00
CA PRO A 123 14.18 -24.07 17.92
C PRO A 123 15.63 -23.99 18.44
N THR A 124 16.52 -24.71 17.78
CA THR A 124 17.97 -24.63 18.00
C THR A 124 18.63 -23.96 16.80
N TYR A 125 19.91 -23.60 16.94
CA TYR A 125 20.70 -23.04 15.85
C TYR A 125 20.77 -23.94 14.60
N LYS A 126 20.47 -25.25 14.73
CA LYS A 126 20.44 -26.21 13.61
C LYS A 126 19.16 -26.15 12.80
N ASP A 127 18.09 -25.60 13.39
CA ASP A 127 16.77 -25.48 12.75
C ASP A 127 16.66 -24.17 11.96
N LEU A 128 17.61 -23.25 12.14
CA LEU A 128 17.62 -21.93 11.51
C LEU A 128 18.38 -21.95 10.16
N PRO A 129 17.92 -21.18 9.15
CA PRO A 129 16.76 -20.29 9.20
C PRO A 129 15.43 -21.03 9.06
N ILE A 130 14.41 -20.61 9.82
CA ILE A 130 13.01 -21.01 9.60
C ILE A 130 12.38 -19.99 8.66
N ASN A 131 11.72 -20.44 7.61
CA ASN A 131 11.03 -19.58 6.65
C ASN A 131 9.63 -20.14 6.35
N ILE A 132 8.58 -19.42 6.75
CA ILE A 132 7.19 -19.88 6.68
C ILE A 132 6.29 -18.79 6.12
N PHE A 133 5.23 -19.16 5.40
CA PHE A 133 4.27 -18.21 4.84
C PHE A 133 2.86 -18.76 4.77
N GLN A 134 1.90 -17.88 4.51
CA GLN A 134 0.50 -18.25 4.33
C GLN A 134 -0.19 -17.30 3.35
N PHE A 135 -1.33 -17.73 2.82
CA PHE A 135 -2.37 -16.85 2.28
C PHE A 135 -3.53 -16.85 3.27
N SER A 136 -3.81 -15.71 3.90
CA SER A 136 -4.91 -15.63 4.88
C SER A 136 -5.62 -14.29 4.86
N GLN A 137 -6.85 -14.31 5.37
CA GLN A 137 -7.67 -13.13 5.52
C GLN A 137 -7.06 -12.18 6.54
N LYS A 138 -7.03 -10.90 6.21
CA LYS A 138 -6.57 -9.81 7.06
C LYS A 138 -7.66 -8.78 7.25
N PHE A 139 -7.67 -8.16 8.41
CA PHE A 139 -8.64 -7.16 8.81
C PHE A 139 -7.95 -5.89 9.28
N ARG A 140 -8.25 -4.76 8.65
CA ARG A 140 -7.75 -3.43 9.04
C ARG A 140 -8.92 -2.47 8.98
N ASP A 141 -9.29 -1.84 10.10
CA ASP A 141 -10.44 -0.94 10.13
C ASP A 141 -10.11 0.42 9.53
N GLU A 142 -9.79 0.44 8.24
CA GLU A 142 -9.43 1.64 7.50
C GLU A 142 -10.50 2.72 7.66
N ALA A 143 -10.10 3.91 8.10
CA ALA A 143 -11.05 5.01 8.31
C ALA A 143 -11.79 5.37 7.01
N ARG A 144 -11.10 5.27 5.86
CA ARG A 144 -11.63 5.58 4.53
C ARG A 144 -11.16 4.52 3.52
N PRO A 145 -11.87 3.39 3.36
CA PRO A 145 -11.59 2.46 2.28
C PRO A 145 -11.92 3.11 0.93
N SER A 146 -11.08 2.90 -0.07
CA SER A 146 -11.05 3.67 -1.32
C SER A 146 -10.44 2.84 -2.46
N GLY A 147 -10.71 3.24 -3.71
CA GLY A 147 -10.07 2.63 -4.88
C GLY A 147 -10.46 1.18 -5.18
N GLY A 148 -11.59 0.69 -4.66
CA GLY A 148 -12.00 -0.70 -4.89
C GLY A 148 -11.17 -1.68 -4.09
N LEU A 149 -10.45 -2.60 -4.77
CA LEU A 149 -9.56 -3.55 -4.11
C LEU A 149 -8.20 -2.95 -3.68
N LEU A 150 -7.92 -1.68 -4.05
CA LEU A 150 -6.66 -1.03 -3.72
C LEU A 150 -6.51 -0.76 -2.22
N ARG A 151 -7.59 -0.31 -1.55
CA ARG A 151 -7.62 -0.09 -0.09
C ARG A 151 -8.95 -0.52 0.51
N VAL A 152 -8.89 -1.60 1.28
CA VAL A 152 -10.04 -2.35 1.80
C VAL A 152 -9.86 -2.67 3.28
N LYS A 153 -10.97 -2.98 3.95
CA LYS A 153 -10.99 -3.36 5.37
C LYS A 153 -10.75 -4.84 5.61
N GLU A 154 -11.04 -5.65 4.60
CA GLU A 154 -10.96 -7.10 4.65
C GLU A 154 -10.38 -7.60 3.32
N PHE A 155 -9.29 -8.37 3.38
CA PHE A 155 -8.55 -8.80 2.19
C PHE A 155 -7.68 -10.04 2.44
N VAL A 156 -7.37 -10.76 1.37
CA VAL A 156 -6.37 -11.83 1.39
C VAL A 156 -4.97 -11.23 1.22
N MET A 157 -4.05 -11.61 2.10
CA MET A 157 -2.65 -11.27 2.00
C MET A 157 -1.82 -12.56 1.99
N LYS A 158 -0.81 -12.59 1.12
CA LYS A 158 0.34 -13.46 1.32
C LYS A 158 1.28 -12.79 2.31
N ASP A 159 1.48 -13.38 3.46
CA ASP A 159 2.41 -12.93 4.50
C ASP A 159 3.39 -14.05 4.83
N ALA A 160 4.68 -13.71 4.84
CA ALA A 160 5.76 -14.63 5.14
C ALA A 160 6.64 -14.08 6.27
N TYR A 161 7.21 -14.99 7.06
CA TYR A 161 8.00 -14.68 8.24
C TYR A 161 9.22 -15.59 8.28
N SER A 162 10.39 -14.96 8.45
CA SER A 162 11.66 -15.68 8.54
C SER A 162 12.34 -15.41 9.87
N PHE A 163 12.99 -16.44 10.43
CA PHE A 163 13.61 -16.42 11.75
C PHE A 163 15.06 -16.91 11.62
N HIS A 164 16.00 -16.13 12.16
CA HIS A 164 17.44 -16.25 11.92
C HIS A 164 18.24 -16.12 13.20
N GLN A 165 19.50 -16.56 13.16
CA GLN A 165 20.43 -16.37 14.27
C GLN A 165 20.91 -14.92 14.40
N ASN A 166 21.00 -14.21 13.28
CA ASN A 166 21.58 -12.87 13.20
C ASN A 166 21.17 -12.13 11.92
N GLU A 167 21.60 -10.87 11.82
CA GLU A 167 21.32 -9.98 10.69
C GLU A 167 21.91 -10.46 9.36
N GLU A 168 23.09 -11.10 9.36
CA GLU A 168 23.75 -11.55 8.13
C GLU A 168 23.01 -12.72 7.47
N GLU A 169 22.41 -13.61 8.27
CA GLU A 169 21.49 -14.63 7.76
C GLU A 169 20.22 -14.00 7.19
N LEU A 170 19.60 -13.05 7.92
CA LEU A 170 18.41 -12.37 7.41
C LEU A 170 18.69 -11.64 6.10
N LYS A 171 19.83 -10.95 5.95
CA LYS A 171 20.19 -10.24 4.71
C LYS A 171 20.10 -11.13 3.48
N LYS A 172 20.48 -12.42 3.61
CA LYS A 172 20.36 -13.40 2.51
C LYS A 172 18.90 -13.70 2.18
N THR A 173 18.06 -13.98 3.18
CA THR A 173 16.64 -14.24 2.96
C THR A 173 15.88 -13.01 2.50
N TYR A 174 16.26 -11.82 2.98
CA TYR A 174 15.75 -10.54 2.51
C TYR A 174 16.02 -10.35 1.01
N GLN A 175 17.23 -10.65 0.55
CA GLN A 175 17.56 -10.62 -0.88
C GLN A 175 16.80 -11.68 -1.68
N GLN A 176 16.60 -12.88 -1.13
CA GLN A 176 15.79 -13.92 -1.79
C GLN A 176 14.34 -13.46 -2.01
N TYR A 177 13.72 -12.82 -1.01
CA TYR A 177 12.38 -12.23 -1.16
C TYR A 177 12.35 -11.04 -2.11
N TRP A 178 13.41 -10.21 -2.11
CA TRP A 178 13.56 -9.13 -3.07
C TRP A 178 13.52 -9.66 -4.51
N ASP A 179 14.33 -10.67 -4.79
CA ASP A 179 14.42 -11.28 -6.12
C ASP A 179 13.11 -12.00 -6.49
N ALA A 180 12.50 -12.72 -5.54
CA ALA A 180 11.21 -13.37 -5.73
C ALA A 180 10.11 -12.36 -6.09
N TYR A 181 10.05 -11.20 -5.42
CA TYR A 181 9.03 -10.18 -5.69
C TYR A 181 9.23 -9.53 -7.06
N LEU A 182 10.49 -9.33 -7.48
CA LEU A 182 10.80 -8.89 -8.84
C LEU A 182 10.37 -9.94 -9.89
N GLN A 183 10.59 -11.23 -9.64
CA GLN A 183 10.12 -12.29 -10.56
C GLN A 183 8.59 -12.38 -10.60
N ILE A 184 7.91 -12.26 -9.45
CA ILE A 184 6.44 -12.19 -9.40
C ILE A 184 5.95 -11.01 -10.25
N ALA A 185 6.46 -9.80 -10.00
CA ALA A 185 6.08 -8.61 -10.77
C ALA A 185 6.29 -8.81 -12.28
N LYS A 186 7.43 -9.37 -12.68
CA LYS A 186 7.74 -9.72 -14.07
C LYS A 186 6.74 -10.72 -14.67
N ARG A 187 6.37 -11.78 -13.95
CA ARG A 187 5.37 -12.78 -14.39
C ARG A 187 3.96 -12.21 -14.51
N LEU A 188 3.71 -11.09 -13.86
CA LEU A 188 2.45 -10.34 -13.89
C LEU A 188 2.50 -9.13 -14.84
N ASP A 189 3.59 -8.97 -15.60
CA ASP A 189 3.84 -7.81 -16.48
C ASP A 189 3.75 -6.45 -15.75
N LEU A 190 4.07 -6.42 -14.46
CA LEU A 190 4.09 -5.20 -13.65
C LEU A 190 5.47 -4.57 -13.63
N LYS A 191 5.52 -3.28 -13.93
CA LYS A 191 6.69 -2.44 -13.68
C LYS A 191 6.63 -1.93 -12.25
N VAL A 192 7.60 -2.34 -11.44
CA VAL A 192 7.71 -1.94 -10.03
C VAL A 192 8.93 -1.07 -9.82
N THR A 193 8.74 0.01 -9.06
CA THR A 193 9.80 0.85 -8.52
C THR A 193 9.97 0.49 -7.05
N ILE A 194 11.17 0.13 -6.63
CA ILE A 194 11.43 -0.21 -5.23
C ILE A 194 11.86 1.05 -4.49
N VAL A 195 11.23 1.32 -3.34
CA VAL A 195 11.46 2.55 -2.57
C VAL A 195 11.73 2.21 -1.11
N GLU A 196 12.62 2.97 -0.47
CA GLU A 196 12.76 2.92 0.99
C GLU A 196 11.48 3.43 1.65
N SER A 197 10.99 2.73 2.67
CA SER A 197 9.77 3.13 3.38
C SER A 197 9.94 3.15 4.89
N ASP A 198 8.95 3.70 5.59
CA ASP A 198 8.90 3.58 7.04
C ASP A 198 8.42 2.19 7.45
N ASN A 199 8.93 1.71 8.58
CA ASN A 199 8.54 0.40 9.11
C ASN A 199 7.16 0.44 9.78
N GLY A 200 6.61 1.64 9.97
CA GLY A 200 5.27 1.93 10.44
C GLY A 200 4.86 1.14 11.67
N ALA A 201 3.61 0.71 11.65
CA ALA A 201 3.05 -0.22 12.60
C ALA A 201 3.48 -1.67 12.29
N ILE A 202 4.64 -1.98 11.73
CA ILE A 202 5.27 -3.31 11.85
C ILE A 202 6.47 -3.19 12.79
N GLY A 203 7.21 -2.08 12.70
CA GLY A 203 8.47 -1.89 13.42
C GLY A 203 9.62 -2.60 12.71
N GLY A 204 10.82 -2.49 13.26
CA GLY A 204 12.05 -2.95 12.61
C GLY A 204 12.98 -1.81 12.22
N SER A 205 13.99 -2.11 11.41
CA SER A 205 15.07 -1.19 11.05
C SER A 205 15.01 -0.74 9.58
N ILE A 206 14.70 -1.65 8.66
CA ILE A 206 14.76 -1.42 7.20
C ILE A 206 13.47 -1.97 6.57
N SER A 207 12.88 -1.21 5.64
CA SER A 207 11.71 -1.62 4.88
C SER A 207 11.83 -1.14 3.44
N HIS A 208 11.38 -1.96 2.50
CA HIS A 208 11.31 -1.62 1.09
C HIS A 208 9.96 -1.99 0.49
N GLU A 209 9.32 -0.98 -0.10
CA GLU A 209 8.05 -1.13 -0.81
C GLU A 209 8.29 -1.32 -2.30
N PHE A 210 7.54 -2.24 -2.89
CA PHE A 210 7.49 -2.48 -4.33
C PHE A 210 6.29 -1.71 -4.89
N MET A 211 6.54 -0.62 -5.58
CA MET A 211 5.51 0.37 -5.95
C MET A 211 5.17 0.29 -7.44
N VAL A 212 3.90 0.18 -7.76
CA VAL A 212 3.39 0.27 -9.14
C VAL A 212 2.90 1.69 -9.37
N GLU A 213 3.57 2.43 -10.25
CA GLU A 213 3.25 3.84 -10.53
C GLU A 213 1.93 3.97 -11.30
N THR A 214 1.01 4.75 -10.75
CA THR A 214 -0.31 5.04 -11.31
C THR A 214 -0.96 6.21 -10.56
N ASP A 215 -1.73 7.04 -11.28
CA ASP A 215 -2.45 8.18 -10.71
C ASP A 215 -3.55 7.76 -9.71
N ALA A 216 -3.98 6.50 -9.74
CA ALA A 216 -4.92 5.93 -8.76
C ALA A 216 -4.26 5.58 -7.42
N GLY A 217 -2.93 5.68 -7.34
CA GLY A 217 -2.16 5.41 -6.13
C GLY A 217 -2.39 6.45 -5.04
N GLU A 218 -2.48 5.99 -3.79
CA GLU A 218 -2.59 6.89 -2.63
C GLU A 218 -1.21 7.34 -2.15
N ASP A 219 -0.23 6.44 -2.24
CA ASP A 219 1.15 6.71 -1.87
C ASP A 219 1.80 7.68 -2.86
N THR A 220 2.66 8.53 -2.31
CA THR A 220 3.53 9.40 -3.09
C THR A 220 4.94 8.87 -2.95
N ILE A 221 5.55 8.47 -4.07
CA ILE A 221 6.96 8.11 -4.10
C ILE A 221 7.80 9.30 -4.55
N VAL A 222 8.97 9.43 -3.97
CA VAL A 222 9.93 10.51 -4.20
C VAL A 222 11.18 9.90 -4.82
N LYS A 223 11.51 10.32 -6.03
CA LYS A 223 12.59 9.74 -6.85
C LYS A 223 13.61 10.77 -7.29
N CYS A 224 14.81 10.30 -7.62
CA CYS A 224 15.85 11.08 -8.26
C CYS A 224 16.57 10.25 -9.32
N ASP A 225 17.04 10.90 -10.39
CA ASP A 225 17.81 10.27 -11.47
C ASP A 225 19.11 9.59 -11.02
N CYS A 226 19.60 9.90 -9.81
CA CYS A 226 20.76 9.24 -9.22
C CYS A 226 20.46 7.84 -8.62
N GLY A 227 19.20 7.40 -8.63
CA GLY A 227 18.76 6.13 -8.07
C GLY A 227 18.12 6.21 -6.68
N TYR A 228 18.11 7.39 -6.05
CA TYR A 228 17.37 7.61 -4.81
C TYR A 228 15.87 7.43 -5.03
N ALA A 229 15.25 6.59 -4.20
CA ALA A 229 13.81 6.40 -4.21
C ALA A 229 13.29 6.07 -2.80
N ALA A 230 12.32 6.83 -2.32
CA ALA A 230 11.70 6.64 -1.01
C ALA A 230 10.21 6.97 -1.05
N ASN A 231 9.41 6.35 -0.17
CA ASN A 231 8.06 6.82 0.12
C ASN A 231 8.14 8.23 0.75
N LEU A 232 7.20 9.12 0.46
CA LEU A 232 7.14 10.48 1.02
C LEU A 232 7.23 10.50 2.55
N GLU A 233 6.67 9.49 3.21
CA GLU A 233 6.72 9.35 4.67
C GLU A 233 8.16 9.19 5.20
N LYS A 234 9.06 8.64 4.39
CA LYS A 234 10.47 8.38 4.72
C LYS A 234 11.44 9.34 4.04
N ALA A 235 11.05 9.94 2.93
CA ALA A 235 11.94 10.70 2.07
C ALA A 235 12.59 11.89 2.79
N ALA A 236 13.90 12.07 2.60
CA ALA A 236 14.67 13.19 3.16
C ALA A 236 15.09 14.19 2.08
N THR A 237 15.51 15.37 2.51
CA THR A 237 16.03 16.46 1.66
C THR A 237 17.20 17.16 2.32
N ILE A 238 17.94 17.95 1.54
CA ILE A 238 18.92 18.91 2.06
C ILE A 238 18.27 20.29 2.10
N TYR A 239 18.05 20.79 3.31
CA TYR A 239 17.60 22.17 3.50
C TYR A 239 18.71 23.15 3.12
N GLN A 240 18.43 24.00 2.13
CA GLN A 240 19.32 25.09 1.77
C GLN A 240 19.17 26.26 2.75
N PRO A 241 20.26 26.97 3.10
CA PRO A 241 20.18 28.27 3.75
C PRO A 241 19.22 29.19 3.01
N PHE A 242 18.31 29.84 3.73
CA PHE A 242 17.32 30.73 3.14
C PHE A 242 17.75 32.20 3.22
N ASN A 243 18.10 32.69 4.41
CA ASN A 243 18.53 34.08 4.65
C ASN A 243 19.61 34.18 5.74
N LEU A 244 20.50 33.19 5.84
CA LEU A 244 21.56 33.17 6.87
C LEU A 244 22.62 34.28 6.69
N ASP A 245 22.61 34.96 5.53
CA ASP A 245 23.40 36.16 5.25
C ASP A 245 22.79 37.44 5.85
N GLU A 246 21.53 37.42 6.29
CA GLU A 246 20.93 38.55 7.00
C GLU A 246 21.49 38.71 8.41
N GLU A 247 21.70 39.96 8.82
CA GLU A 247 22.10 40.31 10.19
C GLU A 247 21.00 39.91 11.19
N ILE A 248 21.42 39.25 12.27
CA ILE A 248 20.53 38.89 13.39
C ILE A 248 20.10 40.17 14.12
N LYS A 249 18.79 40.43 14.14
CA LYS A 249 18.19 41.62 14.77
C LYS A 249 17.76 41.33 16.21
N PRO A 250 17.60 42.36 17.06
CA PRO A 250 17.04 42.19 18.40
C PRO A 250 15.63 41.59 18.35
N PHE A 251 15.35 40.65 19.26
CA PHE A 251 14.02 40.10 19.46
C PHE A 251 13.05 41.21 19.90
N GLU A 252 11.90 41.29 19.25
CA GLU A 252 10.88 42.31 19.55
C GLU A 252 9.47 41.70 19.52
N ILE A 253 8.59 42.24 20.36
CA ILE A 253 7.16 41.93 20.38
C ILE A 253 6.44 43.12 19.77
N VAL A 254 5.66 42.89 18.71
CA VAL A 254 4.95 43.93 17.97
C VAL A 254 3.45 43.69 18.00
N SER A 255 2.66 44.75 17.90
CA SER A 255 1.20 44.62 17.75
C SER A 255 0.85 44.05 16.37
N GLN A 256 0.00 43.04 16.36
CA GLN A 256 -0.55 42.41 15.17
C GLN A 256 -1.98 42.94 14.95
N PRO A 257 -2.35 43.38 13.74
CA PRO A 257 -3.71 43.81 13.46
C PRO A 257 -4.75 42.68 13.61
N GLU A 258 -5.96 42.99 14.13
CA GLU A 258 -7.04 42.00 14.37
C GLU A 258 -7.50 41.22 13.11
N TRP A 259 -7.26 41.76 11.91
CA TRP A 259 -7.63 41.09 10.66
C TRP A 259 -6.69 39.92 10.32
N VAL A 260 -5.50 39.86 10.94
CA VAL A 260 -4.49 38.85 10.67
C VAL A 260 -4.81 37.57 11.45
N LYS A 261 -5.33 36.56 10.76
CA LYS A 261 -5.77 35.30 11.38
C LYS A 261 -5.09 34.08 10.80
N THR A 262 -4.71 34.13 9.54
CA THR A 262 -4.14 33.02 8.77
C THR A 262 -2.68 33.28 8.40
N MET A 263 -2.01 32.24 7.90
CA MET A 263 -0.68 32.38 7.33
C MET A 263 -0.69 33.34 6.12
N GLU A 264 -1.74 33.33 5.31
CA GLU A 264 -1.90 34.23 4.17
C GLU A 264 -1.99 35.70 4.61
N ASP A 265 -2.70 35.97 5.70
CA ASP A 265 -2.78 37.31 6.27
C ASP A 265 -1.43 37.78 6.80
N ASN A 266 -0.68 36.88 7.45
CA ASN A 266 0.68 37.13 7.94
C ASN A 266 1.63 37.52 6.81
N ILE A 267 1.63 36.76 5.70
CA ILE A 267 2.43 37.06 4.50
C ILE A 267 2.09 38.46 3.99
N LYS A 268 0.80 38.79 3.90
CA LYS A 268 0.32 40.10 3.42
C LYS A 268 0.70 41.23 4.38
N HIS A 269 0.61 41.02 5.68
CA HIS A 269 0.88 42.03 6.69
C HIS A 269 2.38 42.37 6.78
N TYR A 270 3.23 41.34 6.91
CA TYR A 270 4.68 41.54 7.08
C TYR A 270 5.41 41.71 5.74
N ASN A 271 4.75 41.43 4.61
CA ASN A 271 5.33 41.46 3.27
C ASN A 271 6.62 40.60 3.18
N LYS A 272 6.54 39.40 3.75
CA LYS A 272 7.61 38.40 3.80
C LYS A 272 7.11 37.07 3.28
N PRO A 273 7.96 36.26 2.60
CA PRO A 273 7.56 34.93 2.15
C PRO A 273 7.43 33.96 3.33
N THR A 274 6.75 32.83 3.11
CA THR A 274 6.38 31.84 4.14
C THR A 274 7.56 31.30 4.96
N GLN A 275 8.77 31.30 4.39
CA GLN A 275 9.99 30.83 5.05
C GLN A 275 10.37 31.65 6.30
N TYR A 276 9.99 32.94 6.37
CA TYR A 276 10.25 33.75 7.57
C TYR A 276 9.35 33.39 8.74
N PHE A 277 8.31 32.58 8.56
CA PHE A 277 7.36 32.30 9.63
C PHE A 277 7.67 31.00 10.34
N LEU A 278 7.42 30.95 11.64
CA LEU A 278 7.39 29.70 12.41
C LEU A 278 6.00 29.07 12.31
N LYS A 279 5.96 27.75 12.12
CA LYS A 279 4.73 26.95 12.16
C LYS A 279 4.83 25.92 13.27
N ASN A 280 3.85 25.99 14.18
CA ASN A 280 3.72 25.11 15.33
C ASN A 280 2.50 24.22 15.15
N VAL A 281 2.70 22.90 15.16
CA VAL A 281 1.61 21.92 15.06
C VAL A 281 1.65 21.03 16.28
N VAL A 282 0.50 20.88 16.95
CA VAL A 282 0.41 20.13 18.20
C VAL A 282 -0.18 18.76 17.94
N TYR A 283 0.51 17.74 18.44
CA TYR A 283 0.08 16.34 18.43
C TYR A 283 -0.05 15.82 19.86
N LYS A 284 -0.78 14.72 20.01
CA LYS A 284 -1.01 14.00 21.25
C LYS A 284 -0.61 12.54 21.05
N ASP A 285 0.23 12.01 21.94
CA ASP A 285 0.53 10.57 21.99
C ASP A 285 -0.55 9.83 22.79
N VAL A 286 -0.54 8.49 22.71
CA VAL A 286 -1.55 7.62 23.34
C VAL A 286 -1.60 7.73 24.87
N ASP A 287 -0.55 8.22 25.52
CA ASP A 287 -0.52 8.47 26.96
C ASP A 287 -0.99 9.88 27.37
N GLY A 288 -1.45 10.68 26.39
CA GLY A 288 -1.91 12.05 26.60
C GLY A 288 -0.81 13.10 26.56
N THR A 289 0.46 12.72 26.39
CA THR A 289 1.57 13.67 26.25
C THR A 289 1.37 14.53 25.00
N LEU A 290 1.52 15.84 25.14
CA LEU A 290 1.42 16.79 24.03
C LEU A 290 2.80 17.13 23.47
N ILE A 291 2.88 17.13 22.14
CA ILE A 291 4.09 17.34 21.36
C ILE A 291 3.86 18.54 20.44
N ILE A 292 4.72 19.54 20.52
CA ILE A 292 4.70 20.71 19.63
C ILE A 292 5.81 20.55 18.60
N ALA A 293 5.43 20.22 17.36
CA ALA A 293 6.33 20.20 16.23
C ALA A 293 6.54 21.63 15.70
N VAL A 294 7.78 22.09 15.73
CA VAL A 294 8.19 23.44 15.33
C VAL A 294 8.96 23.37 14.02
N ILE A 295 8.40 23.94 12.95
CA ILE A 295 8.97 23.87 11.59
C ILE A 295 8.95 25.23 10.89
N ARG A 296 9.70 25.36 9.79
CA ARG A 296 9.64 26.53 8.91
C ARG A 296 8.26 26.65 8.23
N GLY A 297 7.74 27.86 8.10
CA GLY A 297 6.34 28.15 7.77
C GLY A 297 5.86 27.64 6.41
N ASP A 298 6.77 27.46 5.46
CA ASP A 298 6.46 26.90 4.15
C ASP A 298 6.32 25.37 4.17
N LEU A 299 6.82 24.68 5.19
CA LEU A 299 6.85 23.21 5.28
C LEU A 299 5.59 22.63 5.95
N SER A 300 5.39 21.32 5.81
CA SER A 300 4.36 20.55 6.53
C SER A 300 5.02 19.53 7.44
N VAL A 301 4.42 19.25 8.59
CA VAL A 301 4.93 18.21 9.50
C VAL A 301 4.65 16.84 8.91
N ASN A 302 5.69 16.02 8.79
CA ASN A 302 5.57 14.61 8.50
C ASN A 302 5.35 13.87 9.83
N LYS A 303 4.11 13.41 10.06
CA LYS A 303 3.71 12.71 11.31
C LYS A 303 4.53 11.45 11.56
N THR A 304 4.87 10.69 10.50
CA THR A 304 5.66 9.46 10.61
C THR A 304 7.08 9.75 11.10
N LYS A 305 7.75 10.75 10.52
CA LYS A 305 9.06 11.21 10.99
C LYS A 305 9.01 11.77 12.40
N LEU A 306 8.01 12.61 12.72
CA LEU A 306 7.81 13.16 14.05
C LEU A 306 7.69 12.04 15.10
N ALA A 307 6.81 11.06 14.86
CA ALA A 307 6.61 9.93 15.77
C ALA A 307 7.90 9.16 16.04
N LYS A 308 8.73 8.97 15.00
CA LYS A 308 10.02 8.27 15.11
C LYS A 308 11.08 9.06 15.88
N ILE A 309 11.21 10.36 15.59
CA ILE A 309 12.17 11.25 16.25
C ILE A 309 11.80 11.47 17.71
N TYR A 310 10.51 11.64 17.99
CA TYR A 310 9.98 11.77 19.35
C TYR A 310 10.08 10.46 20.16
N GLY A 311 9.91 9.31 19.50
CA GLY A 311 9.82 8.01 20.16
C GLY A 311 8.41 7.72 20.66
N ALA A 312 7.39 8.00 19.84
CA ALA A 312 5.98 7.83 20.17
C ALA A 312 5.65 6.40 20.63
N LYS A 313 4.77 6.30 21.64
CA LYS A 313 4.31 5.02 22.18
C LYS A 313 3.23 4.37 21.30
N GLY A 314 2.46 5.18 20.59
CA GLY A 314 1.46 4.74 19.62
C GLY A 314 1.28 5.72 18.48
N GLU A 315 0.09 5.72 17.88
CA GLU A 315 -0.25 6.66 16.81
C GLU A 315 -0.43 8.08 17.36
N LEU A 316 0.30 9.05 16.79
CA LEU A 316 0.13 10.47 17.15
C LEU A 316 -1.17 11.04 16.59
N GLU A 317 -2.04 11.58 17.42
CA GLU A 317 -3.26 12.26 16.97
C GLU A 317 -3.03 13.78 16.92
N PRO A 318 -3.63 14.52 15.97
CA PRO A 318 -3.68 15.97 16.08
C PRO A 318 -4.37 16.39 17.38
N ALA A 319 -3.79 17.35 18.10
CA ALA A 319 -4.38 17.83 19.35
C ALA A 319 -5.72 18.55 19.07
N LEU A 320 -6.70 18.32 19.95
CA LEU A 320 -8.00 18.98 19.89
C LEU A 320 -7.97 20.29 20.71
N ASP A 321 -8.99 21.13 20.56
CA ASP A 321 -9.07 22.41 21.30
C ASP A 321 -9.03 22.23 22.82
N GLU A 322 -9.60 21.13 23.34
CA GLU A 322 -9.52 20.76 24.74
C GLU A 322 -8.08 20.45 25.18
N ASP A 323 -7.29 19.83 24.31
CA ASP A 323 -5.88 19.52 24.58
C ASP A 323 -5.04 20.81 24.56
N LEU A 324 -5.28 21.70 23.60
CA LEU A 324 -4.62 23.01 23.54
C LEU A 324 -4.93 23.85 24.80
N SER A 325 -6.17 23.79 25.27
CA SER A 325 -6.59 24.52 26.48
C SER A 325 -5.83 24.07 27.73
N LYS A 326 -5.46 22.78 27.83
CA LYS A 326 -4.67 22.25 28.97
C LYS A 326 -3.28 22.87 29.08
N ILE A 327 -2.69 23.26 27.95
CA ILE A 327 -1.39 23.92 27.88
C ILE A 327 -1.50 25.46 27.73
N GLY A 328 -2.70 26.00 28.04
CA GLY A 328 -2.95 27.44 28.08
C GLY A 328 -2.98 28.12 26.71
N THR A 329 -3.27 27.39 25.63
CA THR A 329 -3.32 27.95 24.27
C THR A 329 -4.57 27.52 23.50
N LYS A 330 -4.70 27.99 22.25
CA LYS A 330 -5.76 27.63 21.30
C LYS A 330 -5.21 27.59 19.89
N SER A 331 -6.01 27.06 18.96
CA SER A 331 -5.59 26.96 17.56
C SER A 331 -5.17 28.32 16.99
N GLY A 332 -4.04 28.32 16.29
CA GLY A 332 -3.41 29.52 15.74
C GLY A 332 -2.60 30.36 16.75
N TRP A 333 -2.64 30.03 18.05
CA TRP A 333 -1.98 30.76 19.15
C TRP A 333 -0.85 29.97 19.82
N VAL A 334 -0.41 28.87 19.21
CA VAL A 334 0.63 28.01 19.77
C VAL A 334 2.02 28.63 19.59
N HIS A 335 2.82 28.68 20.65
CA HIS A 335 4.17 29.25 20.68
C HIS A 335 5.24 28.17 20.62
N CYS A 336 6.47 28.58 20.33
CA CYS A 336 7.64 27.70 20.30
C CYS A 336 8.29 27.52 21.68
N TRP A 337 7.69 28.08 22.74
CA TRP A 337 8.14 28.02 24.13
C TRP A 337 6.96 28.26 25.09
N GLY A 338 7.18 28.05 26.39
CA GLY A 338 6.25 28.45 27.45
C GLY A 338 5.04 27.55 27.67
N HIS A 339 4.80 26.55 26.82
CA HIS A 339 3.75 25.55 27.01
C HIS A 339 4.30 24.31 27.72
N GLU A 340 3.44 23.66 28.51
CA GLU A 340 3.72 22.36 29.12
C GLU A 340 3.59 21.24 28.06
N ALA A 341 4.59 21.14 27.19
CA ALA A 341 4.64 20.17 26.09
C ALA A 341 6.10 19.82 25.74
N ILE A 342 6.27 18.74 24.97
CA ILE A 342 7.58 18.36 24.41
C ILE A 342 7.73 19.07 23.06
N TYR A 343 8.75 19.91 22.92
CA TYR A 343 9.05 20.56 21.65
C TYR A 343 9.99 19.73 20.80
N VAL A 344 9.59 19.51 19.56
CA VAL A 344 10.41 18.82 18.54
C VAL A 344 10.65 19.79 17.39
N GLY A 345 11.89 20.21 17.21
CA GLY A 345 12.29 21.18 16.19
C GLY A 345 12.78 20.50 14.92
N ASP A 346 12.33 21.00 13.77
CA ASP A 346 12.84 20.56 12.48
C ASP A 346 14.21 21.16 12.13
N LEU A 347 15.00 20.44 11.34
CA LEU A 347 16.31 20.94 10.87
C LEU A 347 16.21 22.22 10.03
N SER A 348 15.06 22.51 9.41
CA SER A 348 14.81 23.77 8.68
C SER A 348 14.91 25.02 9.55
N LEU A 349 14.77 24.90 10.88
CA LEU A 349 14.91 26.04 11.80
C LEU A 349 16.31 26.65 11.78
N LYS A 350 17.32 25.88 11.35
CA LYS A 350 18.72 26.33 11.21
C LYS A 350 19.00 27.03 9.88
N THR A 351 17.99 27.20 9.02
CA THR A 351 18.16 27.81 7.69
C THR A 351 17.73 29.26 7.60
N VAL A 352 17.14 29.80 8.66
CA VAL A 352 16.54 31.14 8.65
C VAL A 352 17.03 31.96 9.83
N HIS A 353 17.37 33.22 9.59
CA HIS A 353 17.51 34.23 10.64
C HIS A 353 16.24 35.08 10.72
N ASN A 354 15.96 35.60 11.92
CA ASN A 354 14.90 36.58 12.17
C ASN A 354 13.49 36.09 11.80
N PHE A 355 13.10 34.94 12.32
CA PHE A 355 11.75 34.42 12.18
C PHE A 355 10.68 35.39 12.74
N ILE A 356 9.46 35.21 12.24
CA ILE A 356 8.22 35.85 12.67
C ILE A 356 7.31 34.76 13.21
N GLY A 357 6.71 34.99 14.38
CA GLY A 357 5.84 34.04 15.06
C GLY A 357 6.28 33.79 16.49
N GLY A 358 5.35 33.50 17.40
CA GLY A 358 5.67 32.87 18.69
C GLY A 358 5.11 33.46 19.98
N GLN A 359 4.17 34.42 19.98
CA GLN A 359 3.62 34.89 21.26
C GLN A 359 2.19 35.43 21.20
N LYS A 360 1.33 34.91 20.33
CA LYS A 360 -0.11 35.22 20.33
C LYS A 360 -0.79 34.90 21.69
N GLU A 361 -0.56 35.72 22.70
CA GLU A 361 -1.28 35.81 23.97
C GLU A 361 -2.38 36.89 23.86
N LYS A 362 -2.28 37.77 22.84
CA LYS A 362 -3.21 38.86 22.44
C LYS A 362 -3.07 39.16 20.92
N ASP A 363 -3.38 40.38 20.49
CA ASP A 363 -3.10 40.97 19.18
C ASP A 363 -1.61 41.36 19.04
N THR A 364 -0.70 40.43 19.32
CA THR A 364 0.75 40.64 19.25
C THR A 364 1.45 39.48 18.58
N ASP A 365 2.58 39.75 17.93
CA ASP A 365 3.46 38.74 17.36
C ASP A 365 4.92 39.01 17.74
N SER A 366 5.74 37.96 17.75
CA SER A 366 7.19 38.10 17.95
C SER A 366 7.90 38.15 16.60
N ILE A 367 8.81 39.10 16.45
CA ILE A 367 9.63 39.28 15.25
C ILE A 367 11.10 39.17 15.62
N ASN A 368 11.92 38.88 14.61
CA ASN A 368 13.36 38.66 14.74
C ASN A 368 13.69 37.50 15.70
N VAL A 369 12.86 36.47 15.73
CA VAL A 369 13.06 35.27 16.54
C VAL A 369 14.16 34.42 15.92
N ASN A 370 15.13 33.98 16.71
CA ASN A 370 16.28 33.21 16.25
C ASN A 370 16.42 31.92 17.06
N TYR A 371 16.41 30.78 16.35
CA TYR A 371 16.64 29.47 16.95
C TYR A 371 18.03 29.39 17.59
N GLY A 372 18.13 28.83 18.79
CA GLY A 372 19.36 28.77 19.58
C GLY A 372 19.63 30.01 20.45
N ARG A 373 19.15 31.21 20.04
CA ARG A 373 19.24 32.44 20.86
C ARG A 373 17.98 32.63 21.72
N ASP A 374 16.81 32.62 21.09
CA ASP A 374 15.54 32.98 21.73
C ASP A 374 14.74 31.75 22.21
N PHE A 375 14.89 30.63 21.51
CA PHE A 375 14.31 29.35 21.91
C PHE A 375 15.13 28.16 21.40
N THR A 376 14.95 27.01 22.06
CA THR A 376 15.50 25.71 21.65
C THR A 376 14.42 24.65 21.81
N CYS A 377 14.59 23.50 21.17
CA CYS A 377 13.69 22.35 21.32
C CYS A 377 14.39 21.23 22.08
N GLN A 378 13.66 20.49 22.91
CA GLN A 378 14.22 19.35 23.64
C GLN A 378 14.72 18.25 22.69
N ILE A 379 14.05 18.09 21.54
CA ILE A 379 14.41 17.12 20.51
C ILE A 379 14.54 17.86 19.18
N GLU A 380 15.54 17.49 18.38
CA GLU A 380 15.73 17.98 17.01
C GLU A 380 15.81 16.81 16.03
N GLY A 381 15.25 16.98 14.84
CA GLY A 381 15.35 15.99 13.77
C GLY A 381 14.69 16.43 12.48
N ASP A 382 14.84 15.65 11.41
CA ASP A 382 14.05 15.86 10.18
C ASP A 382 12.62 15.38 10.45
N ILE A 383 11.70 16.32 10.61
CA ILE A 383 10.28 16.05 10.91
C ILE A 383 9.34 16.67 9.89
N ALA A 384 9.87 17.27 8.82
CA ALA A 384 9.07 17.87 7.76
C ALA A 384 8.93 16.96 6.52
N GLU A 385 7.85 17.16 5.78
CA GLU A 385 7.65 16.56 4.47
C GLU A 385 8.55 17.24 3.42
N VAL A 386 9.11 16.42 2.53
CA VAL A 386 9.85 16.93 1.36
C VAL A 386 8.90 17.51 0.33
N LYS A 387 9.40 18.42 -0.51
CA LYS A 387 8.64 19.05 -1.61
C LYS A 387 9.16 18.65 -2.97
N GLN A 388 8.29 18.71 -3.97
CA GLN A 388 8.71 18.56 -5.35
C GLN A 388 9.74 19.64 -5.72
N GLY A 389 10.86 19.23 -6.32
CA GLY A 389 11.97 20.13 -6.63
C GLY A 389 12.94 20.40 -5.48
N ASP A 390 12.79 19.71 -4.35
CA ASP A 390 13.80 19.69 -3.30
C ASP A 390 15.10 19.01 -3.77
N ILE A 391 16.21 19.27 -3.08
CA ILE A 391 17.52 18.72 -3.45
C ILE A 391 17.64 17.31 -2.89
N CYS A 392 17.99 16.38 -3.77
CA CYS A 392 18.18 14.99 -3.40
C CYS A 392 19.27 14.83 -2.34
N PRO A 393 19.01 14.12 -1.22
CA PRO A 393 19.97 13.95 -0.14
C PRO A 393 21.16 13.04 -0.55
N GLN A 394 20.96 12.15 -1.52
CA GLN A 394 21.98 11.20 -1.94
C GLN A 394 23.02 11.83 -2.87
N CYS A 395 22.60 12.55 -3.91
CA CYS A 395 23.52 13.17 -4.88
C CYS A 395 23.78 14.66 -4.64
N GLN A 396 23.00 15.31 -3.78
CA GLN A 396 23.13 16.71 -3.38
C GLN A 396 23.05 17.75 -4.52
N LYS A 397 22.58 17.33 -5.70
CA LYS A 397 22.57 18.16 -6.92
C LYS A 397 21.22 18.13 -7.62
N ASN A 398 20.76 16.92 -7.94
CA ASN A 398 19.54 16.73 -8.70
C ASN A 398 18.31 16.99 -7.84
N LYS A 399 17.20 17.22 -8.54
CA LYS A 399 15.91 17.58 -7.95
C LYS A 399 15.07 16.34 -7.71
N LEU A 400 14.28 16.35 -6.64
CA LEU A 400 13.34 15.28 -6.30
C LEU A 400 12.06 15.39 -7.15
N ALA A 401 11.68 14.28 -7.76
CA ALA A 401 10.47 14.11 -8.57
C ALA A 401 9.46 13.23 -7.84
N PHE A 402 8.18 13.59 -7.94
CA PHE A 402 7.10 12.94 -7.20
C PHE A 402 6.22 12.19 -8.18
N SER A 403 5.76 11.01 -7.81
CA SER A 403 4.75 10.27 -8.57
C SER A 403 3.82 9.52 -7.64
N LYS A 404 2.57 9.32 -8.07
CA LYS A 404 1.61 8.47 -7.36
C LYS A 404 1.86 7.01 -7.67
N ALA A 405 1.67 6.16 -6.66
CA ALA A 405 1.86 4.72 -6.81
C ALA A 405 0.99 3.92 -5.85
N VAL A 406 0.79 2.64 -6.18
CA VAL A 406 0.17 1.64 -5.32
C VAL A 406 1.25 0.68 -4.85
N GLU A 407 1.31 0.44 -3.55
CA GLU A 407 2.14 -0.61 -2.95
C GLU A 407 1.67 -2.01 -3.39
N PHE A 408 2.47 -2.68 -4.23
CA PHE A 408 2.24 -4.06 -4.65
C PHE A 408 2.65 -5.07 -3.58
N GLY A 409 3.74 -4.79 -2.86
CA GLY A 409 4.21 -5.59 -1.74
C GLY A 409 5.28 -4.87 -0.93
N ASN A 410 5.58 -5.39 0.24
CA ASN A 410 6.53 -4.80 1.16
C ASN A 410 7.32 -5.88 1.90
N ILE A 411 8.60 -5.60 2.14
CA ILE A 411 9.53 -6.49 2.84
C ILE A 411 10.22 -5.73 3.97
N PHE A 412 10.30 -6.38 5.14
CA PHE A 412 10.74 -5.76 6.39
C PHE A 412 11.90 -6.55 7.00
N ASN A 413 12.94 -5.83 7.40
CA ASN A 413 13.87 -6.27 8.42
C ASN A 413 13.32 -5.85 9.79
N ILE A 414 12.71 -6.83 10.47
CA ILE A 414 12.10 -6.64 11.78
C ILE A 414 13.17 -6.61 12.89
N GLY A 415 14.26 -7.35 12.70
CA GLY A 415 15.27 -7.55 13.73
C GLY A 415 14.67 -8.18 14.99
N TYR A 416 14.86 -7.53 16.14
CA TYR A 416 14.40 -8.03 17.43
C TYR A 416 13.07 -7.43 17.91
N ALA A 417 12.35 -6.69 17.05
CA ALA A 417 11.19 -5.90 17.48
C ALA A 417 10.05 -6.74 18.11
N TYR A 418 9.94 -8.02 17.74
CA TYR A 418 8.94 -8.95 18.29
C TYR A 418 9.57 -10.01 19.21
N SER A 419 10.71 -10.58 18.82
CA SER A 419 11.40 -11.59 19.64
C SER A 419 11.85 -11.06 21.00
N LYS A 420 12.24 -9.79 21.09
CA LYS A 420 12.64 -9.19 22.37
C LYS A 420 11.48 -9.09 23.38
N PRO A 421 10.35 -8.45 23.05
CA PRO A 421 9.26 -8.33 24.01
C PRO A 421 8.47 -9.64 24.23
N MET A 422 8.52 -10.58 23.28
CA MET A 422 7.78 -11.86 23.39
C MET A 422 8.67 -13.05 23.80
N GLU A 423 9.91 -12.81 24.21
CA GLU A 423 10.85 -13.87 24.62
C GLU A 423 11.01 -14.97 23.53
N GLY A 424 11.14 -14.53 22.29
CA GLY A 424 11.33 -15.36 21.11
C GLY A 424 12.77 -15.85 20.96
N PHE A 425 13.09 -16.99 21.57
CA PHE A 425 14.45 -17.52 21.63
C PHE A 425 14.69 -18.74 20.75
N TYR A 426 15.96 -18.99 20.43
CA TYR A 426 16.50 -20.27 20.01
C TYR A 426 17.67 -20.68 20.92
N VAL A 427 17.99 -21.98 20.94
CA VAL A 427 19.16 -22.51 21.67
C VAL A 427 20.39 -22.51 20.76
N ASP A 428 21.44 -21.78 21.15
CA ASP A 428 22.70 -21.70 20.42
C ASP A 428 23.57 -22.96 20.57
N SER A 429 24.71 -22.99 19.88
CA SER A 429 25.65 -24.12 19.91
C SER A 429 26.30 -24.37 21.28
N ASN A 430 26.21 -23.40 22.21
CA ASN A 430 26.69 -23.52 23.57
C ASN A 430 25.56 -23.87 24.57
N GLY A 431 24.34 -24.12 24.08
CA GLY A 431 23.18 -24.42 24.91
C GLY A 431 22.56 -23.19 25.58
N LYS A 432 22.83 -21.97 25.09
CA LYS A 432 22.27 -20.74 25.64
C LYS A 432 21.13 -20.21 24.79
N ASN A 433 20.14 -19.59 25.44
CA ASN A 433 19.05 -18.90 24.74
C ASN A 433 19.56 -17.61 24.09
N GLN A 434 19.34 -17.49 22.79
CA GLN A 434 19.60 -16.30 21.98
C GLN A 434 18.30 -15.84 21.32
N MET A 435 18.15 -14.54 21.10
CA MET A 435 16.94 -14.00 20.46
C MET A 435 16.92 -14.30 18.96
N LEU A 436 15.74 -14.67 18.45
CA LEU A 436 15.51 -14.81 17.01
C LEU A 436 15.56 -13.44 16.33
N TYR A 437 16.31 -13.34 15.25
CA TYR A 437 16.30 -12.18 14.36
C TYR A 437 15.27 -12.40 13.25
N MET A 438 14.38 -11.44 13.00
CA MET A 438 13.16 -11.68 12.20
C MET A 438 13.10 -10.85 10.91
N GLY A 439 12.45 -11.42 9.90
CA GLY A 439 11.97 -10.74 8.69
C GLY A 439 10.49 -10.98 8.43
N SER A 440 9.82 -10.07 7.72
CA SER A 440 8.42 -10.21 7.28
C SER A 440 8.23 -9.71 5.85
N TYR A 441 7.36 -10.36 5.08
CA TYR A 441 7.23 -10.14 3.64
C TYR A 441 5.76 -10.27 3.17
N GLY A 442 5.13 -9.15 2.78
CA GLY A 442 3.71 -9.05 2.46
C GLY A 442 3.40 -8.75 0.98
N ILE A 443 2.38 -9.40 0.42
CA ILE A 443 1.74 -9.04 -0.88
C ILE A 443 0.22 -9.13 -0.68
N GLY A 444 -0.52 -8.05 -0.95
CA GLY A 444 -1.98 -8.06 -0.92
C GLY A 444 -2.57 -8.57 -2.23
N ILE A 445 -3.32 -9.67 -2.20
CA ILE A 445 -3.83 -10.34 -3.42
C ILE A 445 -4.82 -9.44 -4.17
N GLY A 446 -5.84 -8.95 -3.47
CA GLY A 446 -6.83 -8.03 -4.06
C GLY A 446 -6.19 -6.73 -4.56
N ARG A 447 -5.24 -6.18 -3.80
CA ARG A 447 -4.51 -4.97 -4.19
C ARG A 447 -3.69 -5.19 -5.45
N ALA A 448 -2.96 -6.30 -5.54
CA ALA A 448 -2.22 -6.68 -6.75
C ALA A 448 -3.13 -6.80 -7.97
N ILE A 449 -4.31 -7.43 -7.83
CA ILE A 449 -5.31 -7.47 -8.91
C ILE A 449 -5.75 -6.05 -9.30
N GLY A 450 -6.05 -5.21 -8.32
CA GLY A 450 -6.37 -3.79 -8.54
C GLY A 450 -5.28 -3.06 -9.33
N SER A 451 -4.02 -3.18 -8.92
CA SER A 451 -2.86 -2.58 -9.59
C SER A 451 -2.68 -3.07 -11.03
N ILE A 452 -2.90 -4.35 -11.28
CA ILE A 452 -2.82 -4.93 -12.64
C ILE A 452 -3.90 -4.31 -13.52
N VAL A 453 -5.16 -4.30 -13.07
CA VAL A 453 -6.24 -3.71 -13.88
C VAL A 453 -6.03 -2.21 -14.08
N GLU A 454 -5.51 -1.50 -13.07
CA GLU A 454 -5.25 -0.07 -13.18
C GLU A 454 -4.18 0.25 -14.23
N THR A 455 -3.19 -0.62 -14.40
CA THR A 455 -2.10 -0.43 -15.38
C THR A 455 -2.37 -1.13 -16.72
N HIS A 456 -3.26 -2.12 -16.75
CA HIS A 456 -3.56 -2.94 -17.91
C HIS A 456 -5.06 -2.88 -18.25
N HIS A 457 -5.49 -1.73 -18.75
CA HIS A 457 -6.83 -1.55 -19.29
C HIS A 457 -6.83 -0.60 -20.50
N ASP A 458 -7.92 -0.62 -21.23
CA ASP A 458 -8.25 0.38 -22.25
C ASP A 458 -9.71 0.85 -22.07
N GLU A 459 -10.17 1.71 -22.98
CA GLU A 459 -11.54 2.25 -22.98
C GLU A 459 -12.64 1.17 -23.09
N LYS A 460 -12.29 -0.06 -23.49
CA LYS A 460 -13.24 -1.16 -23.66
C LYS A 460 -13.26 -2.11 -22.48
N GLY A 461 -12.18 -2.20 -21.71
CA GLY A 461 -12.13 -3.11 -20.58
C GLY A 461 -10.73 -3.50 -20.11
N ILE A 462 -10.70 -4.61 -19.38
CA ILE A 462 -9.48 -5.15 -18.77
C ILE A 462 -8.60 -5.81 -19.84
N ILE A 463 -7.28 -5.74 -19.67
CA ILE A 463 -6.28 -6.46 -20.45
C ILE A 463 -5.46 -7.30 -19.48
N TRP A 464 -5.81 -8.58 -19.30
CA TRP A 464 -5.08 -9.40 -18.34
C TRP A 464 -3.70 -9.81 -18.87
N PRO A 465 -2.65 -9.81 -18.03
CA PRO A 465 -1.49 -10.67 -18.25
C PRO A 465 -1.98 -12.11 -18.45
N SER A 466 -1.50 -12.78 -19.49
CA SER A 466 -2.01 -14.10 -19.88
C SER A 466 -1.83 -15.16 -18.79
N SER A 467 -0.87 -14.95 -17.88
CA SER A 467 -0.59 -15.81 -16.74
C SER A 467 -1.71 -15.87 -15.69
N ILE A 468 -2.55 -14.83 -15.60
CA ILE A 468 -3.61 -14.72 -14.58
C ILE A 468 -5.01 -14.51 -15.14
N ALA A 469 -5.17 -14.39 -16.46
CA ALA A 469 -6.48 -14.22 -17.08
C ALA A 469 -7.47 -15.31 -16.59
N PRO A 470 -8.76 -14.96 -16.35
CA PRO A 470 -9.71 -15.91 -15.77
C PRO A 470 -9.93 -17.14 -16.65
N TYR A 471 -9.79 -16.99 -17.96
CA TYR A 471 -9.77 -18.05 -18.97
C TYR A 471 -8.73 -17.67 -20.02
N GLN A 472 -8.26 -18.65 -20.80
CA GLN A 472 -7.34 -18.42 -21.91
C GLN A 472 -8.11 -18.02 -23.18
N VAL A 473 -9.27 -18.62 -23.41
CA VAL A 473 -10.10 -18.41 -24.60
C VAL A 473 -11.51 -17.96 -24.23
N HIS A 474 -11.97 -16.87 -24.88
CA HIS A 474 -13.37 -16.49 -24.92
C HIS A 474 -13.94 -16.94 -26.26
N LEU A 475 -14.59 -18.11 -26.26
CA LEU A 475 -15.25 -18.67 -27.42
C LEU A 475 -16.62 -18.01 -27.58
N ILE A 476 -16.89 -17.39 -28.72
CA ILE A 476 -18.14 -16.72 -29.02
C ILE A 476 -18.85 -17.48 -30.13
N GLY A 477 -20.00 -18.06 -29.81
CA GLY A 477 -20.87 -18.66 -30.81
C GLY A 477 -21.83 -17.62 -31.39
N LEU A 478 -21.79 -17.41 -32.70
CA LEU A 478 -22.80 -16.67 -33.46
C LEU A 478 -23.68 -17.66 -34.22
N ASP A 479 -24.88 -17.21 -34.61
CA ASP A 479 -25.84 -18.02 -35.39
C ASP A 479 -26.23 -19.36 -34.71
N LEU A 480 -26.13 -19.44 -33.38
CA LEU A 480 -26.39 -20.67 -32.60
C LEU A 480 -27.84 -21.17 -32.63
N GLN A 481 -28.75 -20.40 -33.26
CA GLN A 481 -30.11 -20.86 -33.56
C GLN A 481 -30.13 -21.91 -34.68
N ASP A 482 -29.07 -21.98 -35.49
CA ASP A 482 -28.83 -23.05 -36.45
C ASP A 482 -28.19 -24.25 -35.73
N ASP A 483 -28.90 -25.38 -35.72
CA ASP A 483 -28.46 -26.62 -35.08
C ASP A 483 -27.10 -27.13 -35.59
N SER A 484 -26.79 -26.90 -36.87
CA SER A 484 -25.51 -27.29 -37.44
C SER A 484 -24.37 -26.48 -36.83
N ILE A 485 -24.54 -25.16 -36.75
CA ILE A 485 -23.56 -24.24 -36.17
C ILE A 485 -23.39 -24.49 -34.67
N SER A 486 -24.50 -24.68 -33.96
CA SER A 486 -24.50 -24.99 -32.53
C SER A 486 -23.72 -26.28 -32.20
N LYS A 487 -23.93 -27.34 -32.99
CA LYS A 487 -23.18 -28.60 -32.84
C LYS A 487 -21.67 -28.42 -33.10
N GLN A 488 -21.28 -27.63 -34.10
CA GLN A 488 -19.87 -27.36 -34.37
C GLN A 488 -19.23 -26.51 -33.27
N ALA A 489 -19.94 -25.52 -32.73
CA ALA A 489 -19.47 -24.70 -31.62
C ALA A 489 -19.25 -25.54 -30.36
N LEU A 490 -20.19 -26.43 -30.04
CA LEU A 490 -20.05 -27.35 -28.91
C LEU A 490 -18.91 -28.34 -29.11
N LYS A 491 -18.73 -28.86 -30.33
CA LYS A 491 -17.62 -29.76 -30.67
C LYS A 491 -16.26 -29.07 -30.51
N LEU A 492 -16.14 -27.82 -30.96
CA LEU A 492 -14.93 -27.02 -30.76
C LEU A 492 -14.68 -26.74 -29.29
N TYR A 493 -15.71 -26.34 -28.55
CA TYR A 493 -15.63 -26.12 -27.10
C TYR A 493 -15.09 -27.36 -26.39
N GLN A 494 -15.64 -28.56 -26.70
CA GLN A 494 -15.16 -29.81 -26.11
C GLN A 494 -13.71 -30.12 -26.50
N LYS A 495 -13.33 -29.95 -27.78
CA LYS A 495 -11.95 -30.14 -28.23
C LYS A 495 -10.94 -29.27 -27.47
N LEU A 496 -11.29 -28.01 -27.21
CA LEU A 496 -10.43 -27.10 -26.44
C LEU A 496 -10.30 -27.58 -24.99
N LEU A 497 -11.41 -27.98 -24.36
CA LEU A 497 -11.39 -28.52 -23.00
C LEU A 497 -10.59 -29.82 -22.90
N ASP A 498 -10.68 -30.70 -23.90
CA ASP A 498 -9.92 -31.96 -23.96
C ASP A 498 -8.40 -31.74 -24.03
N GLN A 499 -7.95 -30.54 -24.42
CA GLN A 499 -6.54 -30.12 -24.38
C GLN A 499 -6.19 -29.32 -23.11
N ASN A 500 -7.06 -29.32 -22.10
CA ASN A 500 -6.93 -28.52 -20.87
C ASN A 500 -6.88 -27.00 -21.10
N ILE A 501 -7.38 -26.52 -22.23
CA ILE A 501 -7.49 -25.09 -22.50
C ILE A 501 -8.68 -24.53 -21.73
N GLU A 502 -8.46 -23.47 -20.97
CA GLU A 502 -9.51 -22.83 -20.19
C GLU A 502 -10.39 -21.96 -21.10
N VAL A 503 -11.64 -22.37 -21.30
CA VAL A 503 -12.59 -21.67 -22.19
C VAL A 503 -13.79 -21.10 -21.45
N LEU A 504 -14.08 -19.82 -21.68
CA LEU A 504 -15.40 -19.22 -21.45
C LEU A 504 -16.16 -19.22 -22.78
N PHE A 505 -17.23 -20.02 -22.87
CA PHE A 505 -18.01 -20.14 -24.09
C PHE A 505 -19.30 -19.32 -24.01
N ASP A 506 -19.39 -18.25 -24.78
CA ASP A 506 -20.58 -17.42 -24.92
C ASP A 506 -21.65 -18.08 -25.80
N ASP A 507 -22.42 -18.96 -25.16
CA ASP A 507 -23.53 -19.76 -25.69
C ASP A 507 -24.89 -19.02 -25.64
N ARG A 508 -24.93 -17.75 -25.26
CA ARG A 508 -26.20 -17.00 -25.12
C ARG A 508 -26.92 -16.88 -26.46
N LEU A 509 -28.19 -17.30 -26.52
CA LEU A 509 -29.04 -17.20 -27.71
C LEU A 509 -29.74 -15.85 -27.84
N SER A 510 -29.93 -15.14 -26.73
CA SER A 510 -30.69 -13.88 -26.65
C SER A 510 -29.84 -12.62 -26.82
N SER A 511 -28.52 -12.75 -26.92
CA SER A 511 -27.58 -11.63 -27.01
C SER A 511 -27.11 -11.42 -28.45
N THR A 512 -27.03 -10.16 -28.86
CA THR A 512 -26.49 -9.79 -30.18
C THR A 512 -24.98 -10.00 -30.24
N ALA A 513 -24.42 -10.13 -31.45
CA ALA A 513 -22.97 -10.24 -31.63
C ALA A 513 -22.21 -9.07 -30.98
N GLY A 514 -22.73 -7.84 -31.13
CA GLY A 514 -22.14 -6.64 -30.53
C GLY A 514 -22.10 -6.69 -29.00
N GLU A 515 -23.15 -7.20 -28.35
CA GLU A 515 -23.17 -7.39 -26.90
C GLU A 515 -22.18 -8.45 -26.44
N LYS A 516 -22.08 -9.58 -27.16
CA LYS A 516 -21.08 -10.62 -26.87
C LYS A 516 -19.65 -10.08 -26.98
N PHE A 517 -19.37 -9.29 -28.02
CA PHE A 517 -18.06 -8.68 -28.20
C PHE A 517 -17.75 -7.63 -27.13
N ALA A 518 -18.72 -6.79 -26.76
CA ALA A 518 -18.54 -5.81 -25.69
C ALA A 518 -18.29 -6.48 -24.34
N ASP A 519 -19.03 -7.55 -24.02
CA ASP A 519 -18.79 -8.33 -22.80
C ASP A 519 -17.42 -9.01 -22.81
N ALA A 520 -16.99 -9.53 -23.97
CA ALA A 520 -15.68 -10.15 -24.12
C ALA A 520 -14.53 -9.14 -23.96
N ASP A 521 -14.67 -7.94 -24.54
CA ASP A 521 -13.68 -6.86 -24.40
C ASP A 521 -13.63 -6.36 -22.95
N LEU A 522 -14.77 -6.26 -22.28
CA LEU A 522 -14.86 -5.86 -20.88
C LEU A 522 -14.20 -6.87 -19.92
N ILE A 523 -14.47 -8.17 -20.11
CA ILE A 523 -13.91 -9.25 -19.29
C ILE A 523 -12.40 -9.40 -19.52
N GLY A 524 -11.92 -9.16 -20.74
CA GLY A 524 -10.49 -9.05 -21.03
C GLY A 524 -9.74 -10.37 -21.22
N ILE A 525 -10.43 -11.45 -21.57
CA ILE A 525 -9.77 -12.74 -21.86
C ILE A 525 -8.83 -12.60 -23.07
N PRO A 526 -7.56 -13.03 -22.99
CA PRO A 526 -6.53 -12.74 -23.98
C PRO A 526 -6.87 -13.16 -25.41
N GLN A 527 -7.44 -14.35 -25.61
CA GLN A 527 -7.79 -14.84 -26.94
C GLN A 527 -9.31 -14.88 -27.13
N ARG A 528 -9.82 -14.13 -28.10
CA ARG A 528 -11.22 -14.20 -28.53
C ARG A 528 -11.30 -15.07 -29.77
N VAL A 529 -12.11 -16.12 -29.70
CA VAL A 529 -12.33 -17.06 -30.81
C VAL A 529 -13.81 -17.00 -31.17
N VAL A 530 -14.12 -16.75 -32.43
CA VAL A 530 -15.50 -16.62 -32.94
C VAL A 530 -15.78 -17.76 -33.89
N ILE A 531 -16.86 -18.49 -33.62
CA ILE A 531 -17.42 -19.49 -34.52
C ILE A 531 -18.78 -19.01 -35.01
N SER A 532 -18.93 -18.97 -36.33
CA SER A 532 -20.12 -18.47 -37.03
C SER A 532 -20.29 -19.25 -38.33
N LYS A 533 -21.43 -19.06 -39.01
CA LYS A 533 -21.61 -19.61 -40.36
C LYS A 533 -20.49 -19.14 -41.30
N ARG A 534 -20.18 -17.84 -41.29
CA ARG A 534 -19.11 -17.23 -42.10
C ARG A 534 -17.74 -17.83 -41.83
N SER A 535 -17.36 -18.04 -40.56
CA SER A 535 -16.03 -18.56 -40.24
C SER A 535 -15.87 -20.01 -40.72
N LEU A 536 -16.92 -20.82 -40.57
CA LEU A 536 -16.93 -22.21 -41.00
C LEU A 536 -16.90 -22.35 -42.53
N GLU A 537 -17.62 -21.49 -43.26
CA GLU A 537 -17.55 -21.43 -44.74
C GLU A 537 -16.14 -21.09 -45.25
N ASN A 538 -15.37 -20.33 -44.46
CA ASN A 538 -13.98 -19.96 -44.75
C ASN A 538 -12.95 -20.94 -44.15
N GLY A 539 -13.39 -22.14 -43.71
CA GLY A 539 -12.48 -23.23 -43.35
C GLY A 539 -12.02 -23.25 -41.90
N GLY A 540 -12.62 -22.49 -40.98
CA GLY A 540 -12.24 -22.57 -39.57
C GLY A 540 -12.94 -21.60 -38.63
N VAL A 541 -12.15 -20.92 -37.81
CA VAL A 541 -12.61 -19.99 -36.76
C VAL A 541 -11.87 -18.67 -36.86
N GLU A 542 -12.55 -17.59 -36.51
CA GLU A 542 -11.95 -16.27 -36.45
C GLU A 542 -11.31 -16.06 -35.07
N ILE A 543 -10.00 -15.84 -35.03
CA ILE A 543 -9.26 -15.55 -33.79
C ILE A 543 -8.79 -14.11 -33.77
N LYS A 544 -8.81 -13.53 -32.57
CA LYS A 544 -8.31 -12.18 -32.29
C LYS A 544 -7.77 -12.08 -30.87
N SER A 545 -6.56 -11.55 -30.71
CA SER A 545 -6.03 -11.14 -29.41
C SER A 545 -6.81 -9.93 -28.86
N ARG A 546 -7.02 -9.87 -27.53
CA ARG A 546 -7.72 -8.77 -26.84
C ARG A 546 -7.15 -7.38 -27.15
N THR A 547 -5.85 -7.28 -27.43
CA THR A 547 -5.16 -6.02 -27.75
C THR A 547 -5.05 -5.75 -29.25
N SER A 548 -5.36 -6.73 -30.11
CA SER A 548 -5.27 -6.56 -31.56
C SER A 548 -6.44 -5.75 -32.11
N THR A 549 -6.25 -5.08 -33.23
CA THR A 549 -7.35 -4.53 -34.05
C THR A 549 -7.83 -5.54 -35.09
N GLU A 550 -6.92 -6.34 -35.64
CA GLU A 550 -7.16 -7.32 -36.70
C GLU A 550 -7.56 -8.69 -36.16
N SER A 551 -8.33 -9.43 -36.97
CA SER A 551 -8.67 -10.83 -36.76
C SER A 551 -8.21 -11.67 -37.96
N LYS A 552 -7.93 -12.95 -37.73
CA LYS A 552 -7.58 -13.91 -38.79
C LYS A 552 -8.46 -15.15 -38.70
N ILE A 553 -8.77 -15.76 -39.84
CA ILE A 553 -9.43 -17.08 -39.90
C ILE A 553 -8.34 -18.14 -39.93
N ILE A 554 -8.42 -19.09 -39.00
CA ILE A 554 -7.46 -20.19 -38.87
C ILE A 554 -8.19 -21.52 -38.74
N SER A 555 -7.52 -22.61 -39.10
CA SER A 555 -8.07 -23.96 -38.87
C SER A 555 -8.16 -24.26 -37.37
N VAL A 556 -8.98 -25.26 -37.01
CA VAL A 556 -9.08 -25.71 -35.62
C VAL A 556 -7.73 -26.28 -35.15
N GLU A 557 -7.01 -26.96 -36.04
CA GLU A 557 -5.69 -27.52 -35.76
C GLU A 557 -4.65 -26.42 -35.49
N GLU A 558 -4.66 -25.33 -36.27
CA GLU A 558 -3.79 -24.18 -36.02
C GLU A 558 -4.16 -23.49 -34.69
N LEU A 559 -5.45 -23.37 -34.36
CA LEU A 559 -5.87 -22.81 -33.07
C LEU A 559 -5.31 -23.62 -31.90
N LEU A 560 -5.41 -24.95 -31.96
CA LEU A 560 -4.92 -25.83 -30.90
C LEU A 560 -3.40 -25.73 -30.73
N SER A 561 -2.64 -25.49 -31.79
CA SER A 561 -1.18 -25.34 -31.73
C SER A 561 -0.68 -24.05 -31.06
N GLN A 562 -1.57 -23.12 -30.72
CA GLN A 562 -1.22 -21.86 -30.04
C GLN A 562 -1.17 -21.97 -28.51
N PHE A 563 -1.58 -23.11 -27.95
CA PHE A 563 -1.61 -23.41 -26.53
C PHE A 563 -0.73 -24.63 -26.26
#